data_AF-A0A928W3A4-F1
#
_entry.id   AF-A0A928W3A4-F1
#
_cell.length_a   1.000
_cell.length_b   1.000
_cell.length_c   1.000
_cell.angle_alpha   90.00
_cell.angle_beta   90.00
_cell.angle_gamma   90.00
#
_symmetry.space_group_name_H-M   'P 1'
#
loop_
_entity.id
_entity.type
_entity.pdbx_description
1 polymer ?
#
loop_
_entity_poly.entity_id
_entity_poly.type
_entity_poly.pdbx_seq_one_letter_code
_entity_poly.pdbx_strand_id
1 'polypeptide(L)'
;AYTNGEIDRIGRVAFEIAGKRQGRLCSVDKANVLDVSQLWRDRICTLAPNYPDVELSHLYVDNAAMQLVRAPKQFDTIVTGNLFGDILSDAAAMLTGSIGMLPSASLGESGPGVYEPVHGSAPDIAGQDKANPLAQVLSAAMMLRYGLDRPQAADRIEKAVMAVLDGGYRTGDIMAEGMKPVGCQQMSEVLLEALAG
;
A
#
# COMPACT_ATOMS: atom_id res chain seq x y z
N ALA A 1 17.71 -5.84 15.25
CA ALA A 1 17.77 -7.31 15.32
C ALA A 1 16.35 -7.84 15.15
N TYR A 2 16.17 -8.97 14.49
CA TYR A 2 14.88 -9.66 14.35
C TYR A 2 14.90 -10.96 15.13
N THR A 3 13.77 -11.32 15.70
CA THR A 3 13.50 -12.64 16.28
C THR A 3 12.71 -13.50 15.29
N ASN A 4 12.78 -14.83 15.46
CA ASN A 4 12.00 -15.76 14.65
C ASN A 4 10.51 -15.44 14.69
N GLY A 5 9.96 -15.13 15.88
CA GLY A 5 8.55 -14.79 16.05
C GLY A 5 8.13 -13.50 15.35
N GLU A 6 9.01 -12.50 15.24
CA GLU A 6 8.72 -11.29 14.47
C GLU A 6 8.64 -11.56 12.98
N ILE A 7 9.57 -12.35 12.44
CA ILE A 7 9.59 -12.71 11.02
C ILE A 7 8.40 -13.61 10.68
N ASP A 8 8.10 -14.59 11.55
CA ASP A 8 6.99 -15.50 11.35
C ASP A 8 5.64 -14.77 11.28
N ARG A 9 5.45 -13.76 12.14
CA ARG A 9 4.22 -12.96 12.19
C ARG A 9 4.01 -12.18 10.90
N ILE A 10 5.00 -11.39 10.46
CA ILE A 10 4.87 -10.60 9.22
C ILE A 10 4.82 -11.50 7.98
N GLY A 11 5.54 -12.63 8.00
CA GLY A 11 5.51 -13.62 6.93
C GLY A 11 4.13 -14.20 6.71
N ARG A 12 3.43 -14.64 7.76
CA ARG A 12 2.05 -15.14 7.67
C ARG A 12 1.10 -14.11 7.07
N VAL A 13 1.15 -12.87 7.55
CA VAL A 13 0.34 -11.77 7.02
C VAL A 13 0.62 -11.57 5.52
N ALA A 14 1.89 -11.59 5.10
CA ALA A 14 2.24 -11.41 3.71
C ALA A 14 1.74 -12.55 2.81
N PHE A 15 1.85 -13.81 3.26
CA PHE A 15 1.28 -14.95 2.53
C PHE A 15 -0.24 -14.88 2.42
N GLU A 16 -0.94 -14.52 3.50
CA GLU A 16 -2.39 -14.37 3.51
C GLU A 16 -2.87 -13.24 2.59
N ILE A 17 -2.14 -12.12 2.55
CA ILE A 17 -2.41 -11.01 1.62
C ILE A 17 -2.17 -11.46 0.17
N ALA A 18 -1.05 -12.13 -0.11
CA ALA A 18 -0.74 -12.63 -1.46
C ALA A 18 -1.82 -13.61 -1.96
N GLY A 19 -2.31 -14.51 -1.08
CA GLY A 19 -3.39 -15.45 -1.40
C GLY A 19 -4.74 -14.79 -1.71
N LYS A 20 -5.00 -13.58 -1.18
CA LYS A 20 -6.19 -12.78 -1.50
C LYS A 20 -6.02 -11.94 -2.78
N ARG A 21 -4.84 -11.98 -3.41
CA ARG A 21 -4.47 -11.19 -4.57
C ARG A 21 -4.15 -12.10 -5.77
N GLN A 22 -2.95 -12.00 -6.35
CA GLN A 22 -2.56 -12.79 -7.52
C GLN A 22 -1.76 -14.04 -7.14
N GLY A 23 -1.66 -14.37 -5.85
CA GLY A 23 -0.97 -15.56 -5.36
C GLY A 23 0.55 -15.50 -5.52
N ARG A 24 1.16 -14.31 -5.58
CA ARG A 24 2.62 -14.17 -5.74
C ARG A 24 3.23 -13.33 -4.62
N LEU A 25 4.21 -13.88 -3.91
CA LEU A 25 4.94 -13.24 -2.83
C LEU A 25 6.43 -13.11 -3.17
N CYS A 26 6.96 -11.89 -3.15
CA CYS A 26 8.38 -11.62 -3.26
C CYS A 26 8.95 -11.23 -1.91
N SER A 27 9.81 -12.07 -1.33
CA SER A 27 10.53 -11.77 -0.10
C SER A 27 11.85 -11.07 -0.42
N VAL A 28 12.02 -9.86 0.10
CA VAL A 28 13.18 -9.00 -0.16
C VAL A 28 14.09 -8.96 1.06
N ASP A 29 15.38 -9.22 0.86
CA ASP A 29 16.38 -9.29 1.92
C ASP A 29 17.79 -8.87 1.46
N LYS A 30 18.79 -9.02 2.31
CA LYS A 30 20.22 -8.95 1.94
C LYS A 30 21.00 -10.16 2.48
N ALA A 31 20.48 -11.36 2.25
CA ALA A 31 21.00 -12.60 2.84
C ALA A 31 22.45 -12.94 2.41
N ASN A 32 22.95 -12.34 1.33
CA ASN A 32 24.35 -12.50 0.90
C ASN A 32 25.37 -11.72 1.74
N VAL A 33 24.93 -10.83 2.65
CA VAL A 33 25.80 -9.98 3.46
C VAL A 33 25.38 -9.96 4.93
N LEU A 34 24.07 -9.99 5.22
CA LEU A 34 23.55 -9.80 6.58
C LEU A 34 23.00 -11.11 7.15
N ASP A 35 23.55 -11.57 8.28
CA ASP A 35 23.07 -12.76 8.99
C ASP A 35 21.58 -12.66 9.37
N VAL A 36 21.13 -11.46 9.76
CA VAL A 36 19.71 -11.21 10.06
C VAL A 36 18.81 -11.37 8.83
N SER A 37 19.34 -11.10 7.63
CA SER A 37 18.62 -11.35 6.37
C SER A 37 18.66 -12.82 5.97
N GLN A 38 19.71 -13.56 6.33
CA GLN A 38 19.71 -15.01 6.16
C GLN A 38 18.63 -15.64 7.06
N LEU A 39 18.56 -15.23 8.33
CA LEU A 39 17.49 -15.65 9.24
C LEU A 39 16.11 -15.33 8.65
N TRP A 40 15.91 -14.11 8.15
CA TRP A 40 14.69 -13.70 7.47
C TRP A 40 14.28 -14.68 6.37
N ARG A 41 15.21 -14.97 5.46
CA ARG A 41 14.98 -15.88 4.34
C ARG A 41 14.59 -17.28 4.82
N ASP A 42 15.33 -17.83 5.78
CA ASP A 42 15.08 -19.17 6.32
C ASP A 42 13.68 -19.29 6.95
N ARG A 43 13.25 -18.27 7.71
CA ARG A 43 11.92 -18.24 8.32
C ARG A 43 10.82 -18.14 7.27
N ILE A 44 10.95 -17.25 6.28
CA ILE A 44 9.96 -17.13 5.20
C ILE A 44 9.84 -18.45 4.40
N CYS A 45 10.97 -19.08 4.06
CA CYS A 45 10.99 -20.40 3.40
C CYS A 45 10.30 -21.48 4.26
N THR A 46 10.47 -21.44 5.58
CA THR A 46 9.83 -22.38 6.51
C THR A 46 8.30 -22.23 6.54
N LEU A 47 7.78 -21.03 6.29
CA LEU A 47 6.34 -20.78 6.24
C LEU A 47 5.70 -21.21 4.93
N ALA A 48 6.45 -21.13 3.82
CA ALA A 48 5.94 -21.35 2.46
C ALA A 48 5.13 -22.66 2.27
N PRO A 49 5.52 -23.82 2.83
CA PRO A 49 4.74 -25.06 2.70
C PRO A 49 3.31 -24.98 3.26
N ASN A 50 3.01 -24.03 4.15
CA ASN A 50 1.66 -23.82 4.69
C ASN A 50 0.75 -23.04 3.72
N TYR A 51 1.31 -22.49 2.64
CA TYR A 51 0.62 -21.64 1.66
C TYR A 51 0.90 -22.14 0.22
N PRO A 52 0.47 -23.37 -0.14
CA PRO A 52 0.84 -24.01 -1.41
C PRO A 52 0.34 -23.26 -2.65
N ASP A 53 -0.70 -22.43 -2.51
CA ASP A 53 -1.28 -21.63 -3.59
C ASP A 53 -0.55 -20.29 -3.81
N VAL A 54 0.50 -19.99 -3.03
CA VAL A 54 1.29 -18.76 -3.14
C VAL A 54 2.68 -19.07 -3.69
N GLU A 55 3.01 -18.52 -4.85
CA GLU A 55 4.35 -18.57 -5.43
C GLU A 55 5.30 -17.66 -4.64
N LEU A 56 6.26 -18.27 -3.93
CA LEU A 56 7.32 -17.55 -3.22
C LEU A 56 8.54 -17.35 -4.13
N SER A 57 9.00 -16.10 -4.22
CA SER A 57 10.27 -15.71 -4.83
C SER A 57 11.11 -14.87 -3.87
N HIS A 58 12.41 -14.74 -4.16
CA HIS A 58 13.32 -13.91 -3.36
C HIS A 58 14.12 -12.95 -4.23
N LEU A 59 14.28 -11.71 -3.76
CA LEU A 59 15.18 -10.73 -4.35
C LEU A 59 16.08 -10.10 -3.29
N TYR A 60 17.29 -9.71 -3.68
CA TYR A 60 18.09 -8.81 -2.85
C TYR A 60 17.55 -7.38 -2.96
N VAL A 61 17.64 -6.61 -1.87
CA VAL A 61 17.07 -5.25 -1.77
C VAL A 61 17.56 -4.29 -2.86
N ASP A 62 18.82 -4.37 -3.27
CA ASP A 62 19.38 -3.59 -4.37
C ASP A 62 18.77 -3.99 -5.73
N ASN A 63 18.62 -5.29 -5.99
CA ASN A 63 17.94 -5.75 -7.20
C ASN A 63 16.44 -5.40 -7.14
N ALA A 64 15.78 -5.51 -5.99
CA ALA A 64 14.38 -5.10 -5.82
C ALA A 64 14.18 -3.62 -6.17
N ALA A 65 15.08 -2.73 -5.70
CA ALA A 65 15.06 -1.32 -6.09
C ALA A 65 15.21 -1.12 -7.61
N MET A 66 16.12 -1.85 -8.26
CA MET A 66 16.24 -1.82 -9.73
C MET A 66 14.99 -2.35 -10.44
N GLN A 67 14.37 -3.42 -9.93
CA GLN A 67 13.18 -4.04 -10.52
C GLN A 67 11.94 -3.17 -10.39
N LEU A 68 11.80 -2.42 -9.29
CA LEU A 68 10.73 -1.43 -9.14
C LEU A 68 10.76 -0.40 -10.28
N VAL A 69 11.95 0.07 -10.66
CA VAL A 69 12.09 1.02 -11.78
C VAL A 69 11.94 0.31 -13.13
N ARG A 70 12.58 -0.86 -13.31
CA ARG A 70 12.69 -1.53 -14.60
C ARG A 70 11.39 -2.21 -15.05
N ALA A 71 10.72 -2.92 -14.15
CA ALA A 71 9.56 -3.75 -14.45
C ALA A 71 8.63 -3.90 -13.22
N PRO A 72 8.02 -2.81 -12.73
CA PRO A 72 7.23 -2.83 -11.49
C PRO A 72 6.03 -3.79 -11.54
N LYS A 73 5.45 -4.01 -12.73
CA LYS A 73 4.28 -4.90 -12.93
C LYS A 73 4.55 -6.37 -12.63
N GLN A 74 5.80 -6.77 -12.43
CA GLN A 74 6.13 -8.14 -12.05
C GLN A 74 5.68 -8.46 -10.61
N PHE A 75 5.59 -7.45 -9.74
CA PHE A 75 5.27 -7.62 -8.33
C PHE A 75 3.76 -7.71 -8.09
N ASP A 76 3.38 -8.59 -7.16
CA ASP A 76 2.04 -8.63 -6.57
C ASP A 76 2.10 -8.19 -5.10
N THR A 77 2.75 -9.01 -4.25
CA THR A 77 3.00 -8.70 -2.84
C THR A 77 4.50 -8.74 -2.55
N ILE A 78 5.03 -7.73 -1.85
CA ILE A 78 6.41 -7.69 -1.37
C ILE A 78 6.39 -7.78 0.16
N VAL A 79 7.26 -8.61 0.74
CA VAL A 79 7.52 -8.65 2.18
C VAL A 79 9.01 -8.39 2.45
N THR A 80 9.30 -7.53 3.42
CA THR A 80 10.67 -7.13 3.72
C THR A 80 10.79 -6.59 5.16
N GLY A 81 12.02 -6.44 5.65
CA GLY A 81 12.29 -5.83 6.95
C GLY A 81 12.04 -4.32 6.95
N ASN A 82 11.87 -3.73 8.14
CA ASN A 82 11.42 -2.35 8.37
C ASN A 82 12.22 -1.32 7.53
N LEU A 83 13.55 -1.28 7.68
CA LEU A 83 14.40 -0.33 6.93
C LEU A 83 14.31 -0.50 5.41
N PHE A 84 14.24 -1.74 4.92
CA PHE A 84 14.10 -2.00 3.49
C PHE A 84 12.69 -1.68 2.99
N GLY A 85 11.69 -1.89 3.84
CA GLY A 85 10.29 -1.56 3.60
C GLY A 85 10.13 -0.07 3.38
N ASP A 86 10.63 0.74 4.32
CA ASP A 86 10.64 2.20 4.25
C ASP A 86 11.18 2.72 2.91
N ILE A 87 12.39 2.28 2.53
CA ILE A 87 13.04 2.70 1.28
C ILE A 87 12.26 2.23 0.04
N LEU A 88 11.83 0.96 0.01
CA LEU A 88 11.16 0.39 -1.16
C LEU A 88 9.73 0.91 -1.31
N SER A 89 9.01 1.16 -0.21
CA SER A 89 7.66 1.72 -0.25
C SER A 89 7.67 3.15 -0.77
N ASP A 90 8.65 3.96 -0.38
CA ASP A 90 8.81 5.33 -0.90
C ASP A 90 9.19 5.32 -2.39
N ALA A 91 10.10 4.43 -2.78
CA ALA A 91 10.44 4.26 -4.19
C ALA A 91 9.22 3.82 -5.02
N ALA A 92 8.44 2.87 -4.52
CA ALA A 92 7.20 2.42 -5.16
C ALA A 92 6.13 3.52 -5.20
N ALA A 93 6.00 4.30 -4.13
CA ALA A 93 5.07 5.42 -4.05
C ALA A 93 5.38 6.46 -5.13
N MET A 94 6.66 6.85 -5.27
CA MET A 94 7.08 7.81 -6.29
C MET A 94 6.83 7.31 -7.72
N LEU A 95 6.99 6.01 -7.97
CA LEU A 95 6.71 5.42 -9.29
C LEU A 95 5.24 5.55 -9.73
N THR A 96 4.31 5.65 -8.79
CA THR A 96 2.89 5.91 -9.12
C THR A 96 2.65 7.35 -9.56
N GLY A 97 3.56 8.27 -9.24
CA GLY A 97 3.51 9.69 -9.62
C GLY A 97 2.64 10.57 -8.74
N SER A 98 1.80 10.02 -7.86
CA SER A 98 0.84 10.81 -7.06
C SER A 98 0.75 10.30 -5.62
N ILE A 99 1.64 10.78 -4.76
CA ILE A 99 1.68 10.39 -3.33
C ILE A 99 0.36 10.71 -2.61
N GLY A 100 -0.34 11.78 -3.03
CA GLY A 100 -1.66 12.17 -2.51
C GLY A 100 -2.79 11.14 -2.74
N MET A 101 -2.50 10.05 -3.44
CA MET A 101 -3.45 8.96 -3.73
C MET A 101 -3.17 7.69 -2.92
N LEU A 102 -2.09 7.62 -2.15
CA LEU A 102 -1.59 6.37 -1.58
C LEU A 102 -2.08 6.17 -0.13
N PRO A 103 -2.96 5.17 0.12
CA PRO A 103 -3.36 4.81 1.46
C PRO A 103 -2.35 3.85 2.12
N SER A 104 -2.43 3.71 3.44
CA SER A 104 -1.68 2.71 4.19
C SER A 104 -2.49 2.11 5.34
N ALA A 105 -2.07 0.93 5.79
CA ALA A 105 -2.63 0.23 6.94
C ALA A 105 -1.52 -0.45 7.75
N SER A 106 -1.50 -0.18 9.05
CA SER A 106 -0.62 -0.81 10.03
C SER A 106 -1.45 -1.73 10.93
N LEU A 107 -1.20 -3.03 10.85
CA LEU A 107 -2.00 -4.07 11.49
C LEU A 107 -1.17 -4.79 12.58
N GLY A 108 -1.79 -5.00 13.74
CA GLY A 108 -1.26 -5.90 14.78
C GLY A 108 -1.84 -7.33 14.67
N GLU A 109 -1.37 -8.25 15.52
CA GLU A 109 -1.95 -9.60 15.62
C GLU A 109 -3.43 -9.58 16.03
N SER A 110 -3.80 -8.60 16.85
CA SER A 110 -5.16 -8.29 17.24
C SER A 110 -5.43 -6.81 16.99
N GLY A 111 -6.68 -6.49 16.63
CA GLY A 111 -7.10 -5.10 16.44
C GLY A 111 -7.00 -4.25 17.72
N PRO A 112 -7.13 -2.92 17.60
CA PRO A 112 -7.40 -2.16 16.37
C PRO A 112 -6.14 -1.93 15.52
N GLY A 113 -6.32 -1.84 14.19
CA GLY A 113 -5.27 -1.37 13.26
C GLY A 113 -5.27 0.16 13.12
N VAL A 114 -4.19 0.70 12.57
CA VAL A 114 -4.03 2.13 12.25
C VAL A 114 -4.08 2.31 10.73
N TYR A 115 -4.83 3.31 10.26
CA TYR A 115 -5.06 3.55 8.83
C TYR A 115 -4.83 5.04 8.53
N GLU A 116 -3.83 5.32 7.71
CA GLU A 116 -3.36 6.69 7.46
C GLU A 116 -2.87 6.82 6.00
N PRO A 117 -2.90 8.03 5.41
CA PRO A 117 -2.28 8.27 4.12
C PRO A 117 -0.76 8.22 4.23
N VAL A 118 -0.08 7.91 3.13
CA VAL A 118 1.40 7.91 3.08
C VAL A 118 1.96 9.35 3.04
N HIS A 119 1.19 10.31 2.52
CA HIS A 119 1.64 11.69 2.44
C HIS A 119 1.78 12.34 3.84
N GLY A 120 2.74 13.26 3.97
CA GLY A 120 2.93 14.03 5.20
C GLY A 120 1.86 15.10 5.42
N SER A 121 2.12 15.98 6.40
CA SER A 121 1.17 17.01 6.85
C SER A 121 1.01 18.22 5.91
N ALA A 122 1.93 18.40 4.94
CA ALA A 122 1.93 19.51 3.97
C ALA A 122 1.58 20.89 4.61
N PRO A 123 2.41 21.37 5.56
CA PRO A 123 2.07 22.54 6.39
C PRO A 123 1.95 23.84 5.60
N ASP A 124 2.58 23.92 4.43
CA ASP A 124 2.55 25.04 3.49
C ASP A 124 1.17 25.27 2.84
N ILE A 125 0.31 24.24 2.80
CA ILE A 125 -1.05 24.32 2.25
C ILE A 125 -2.15 24.12 3.30
N ALA A 126 -1.78 23.95 4.58
CA ALA A 126 -2.73 23.75 5.67
C ALA A 126 -3.73 24.93 5.76
N GLY A 127 -5.01 24.60 5.83
CA GLY A 127 -6.10 25.60 5.91
C GLY A 127 -6.42 26.33 4.60
N GLN A 128 -5.85 25.92 3.45
CA GLN A 128 -6.04 26.59 2.16
C GLN A 128 -6.97 25.85 1.18
N ASP A 129 -7.67 24.80 1.62
CA ASP A 129 -8.54 23.97 0.77
C ASP A 129 -7.83 23.33 -0.45
N LYS A 130 -6.53 23.03 -0.33
CA LYS A 130 -5.72 22.47 -1.44
C LYS A 130 -5.36 20.99 -1.30
N ALA A 131 -5.48 20.43 -0.10
CA ALA A 131 -5.08 19.05 0.17
C ALA A 131 -5.91 18.06 -0.65
N ASN A 132 -5.29 16.94 -1.04
CA ASN A 132 -5.98 15.83 -1.68
C ASN A 132 -6.59 14.91 -0.60
N PRO A 133 -7.92 14.78 -0.49
CA PRO A 133 -8.52 13.92 0.52
C PRO A 133 -8.50 12.43 0.16
N LEU A 134 -8.16 12.08 -1.08
CA LEU A 134 -8.40 10.75 -1.63
C LEU A 134 -7.56 9.65 -0.96
N ALA A 135 -6.30 9.92 -0.60
CA ALA A 135 -5.49 8.95 0.15
C ALA A 135 -6.12 8.59 1.51
N GLN A 136 -6.59 9.58 2.28
CA GLN A 136 -7.24 9.34 3.58
C GLN A 136 -8.56 8.57 3.43
N VAL A 137 -9.33 8.88 2.39
CA VAL A 137 -10.57 8.16 2.04
C VAL A 137 -10.25 6.70 1.70
N LEU A 138 -9.22 6.45 0.89
CA LEU A 138 -8.78 5.10 0.55
C LEU A 138 -8.20 4.36 1.77
N SER A 139 -7.58 5.04 2.73
CA SER A 139 -7.19 4.44 4.01
C SER A 139 -8.41 4.01 4.83
N ALA A 140 -9.52 4.76 4.78
CA ALA A 140 -10.79 4.33 5.36
C ALA A 140 -11.38 3.11 4.62
N ALA A 141 -11.20 3.00 3.30
CA ALA A 141 -11.55 1.79 2.55
C ALA A 141 -10.70 0.58 3.00
N MET A 142 -9.40 0.76 3.22
CA MET A 142 -8.53 -0.27 3.81
C MET A 142 -9.01 -0.67 5.21
N MET A 143 -9.45 0.28 6.05
CA MET A 143 -10.04 0.00 7.36
C MET A 143 -11.27 -0.88 7.26
N LEU A 144 -12.19 -0.56 6.36
CA LEU A 144 -13.39 -1.37 6.12
C LEU A 144 -13.02 -2.77 5.67
N ARG A 145 -12.05 -2.91 4.76
CA ARG A 145 -11.65 -4.20 4.18
C ARG A 145 -10.91 -5.08 5.19
N TYR A 146 -9.89 -4.55 5.85
CA TYR A 146 -8.96 -5.34 6.66
C TYR A 146 -9.28 -5.31 8.16
N GLY A 147 -9.81 -4.19 8.67
CA GLY A 147 -10.08 -4.00 10.10
C GLY A 147 -11.48 -4.41 10.52
N LEU A 148 -12.48 -4.18 9.67
CA LEU A 148 -13.90 -4.33 10.02
C LEU A 148 -14.61 -5.47 9.27
N ASP A 149 -13.90 -6.19 8.38
CA ASP A 149 -14.44 -7.26 7.55
C ASP A 149 -15.71 -6.83 6.79
N ARG A 150 -15.60 -5.68 6.10
CA ARG A 150 -16.63 -5.07 5.25
C ARG A 150 -16.10 -4.80 3.83
N PRO A 151 -15.66 -5.83 3.09
CA PRO A 151 -15.07 -5.66 1.77
C PRO A 151 -16.01 -4.97 0.77
N GLN A 152 -17.32 -5.25 0.83
CA GLN A 152 -18.31 -4.61 -0.06
C GLN A 152 -18.42 -3.10 0.17
N ALA A 153 -18.27 -2.63 1.41
CA ALA A 153 -18.28 -1.21 1.72
C ALA A 153 -16.99 -0.53 1.25
N ALA A 154 -15.85 -1.20 1.40
CA ALA A 154 -14.57 -0.75 0.84
C ALA A 154 -14.64 -0.61 -0.68
N ASP A 155 -15.17 -1.63 -1.38
CA ASP A 155 -15.33 -1.62 -2.84
C ASP A 155 -16.18 -0.42 -3.32
N ARG A 156 -17.20 -0.03 -2.55
CA ARG A 156 -18.03 1.16 -2.88
C ARG A 156 -17.23 2.45 -2.80
N ILE A 157 -16.38 2.62 -1.77
CA ILE A 157 -15.50 3.79 -1.65
C ILE A 157 -14.50 3.82 -2.80
N GLU A 158 -13.83 2.71 -3.08
CA GLU A 158 -12.85 2.61 -4.17
C GLU A 158 -13.48 2.93 -5.53
N LYS A 159 -14.69 2.41 -5.79
CA LYS A 159 -15.46 2.73 -7.02
C LYS A 159 -15.86 4.19 -7.11
N ALA A 160 -16.28 4.80 -6.01
CA ALA A 160 -16.62 6.23 -5.99
C ALA A 160 -15.38 7.08 -6.32
N VAL A 161 -14.21 6.77 -5.73
CA VAL A 161 -12.96 7.46 -6.06
C VAL A 161 -12.63 7.33 -7.54
N MET A 162 -12.74 6.12 -8.12
CA MET A 162 -12.54 5.92 -9.56
C MET A 162 -13.53 6.75 -10.40
N ALA A 163 -14.81 6.76 -10.05
CA ALA A 163 -15.83 7.53 -10.77
C ALA A 163 -15.57 9.04 -10.74
N VAL A 164 -15.12 9.58 -9.60
CA VAL A 164 -14.73 11.00 -9.46
C VAL A 164 -13.53 11.32 -10.36
N LEU A 165 -12.53 10.43 -10.40
CA LEU A 165 -11.36 10.61 -11.24
C LEU A 165 -11.70 10.49 -12.75
N ASP A 166 -12.58 9.57 -13.12
CA ASP A 166 -13.09 9.40 -14.49
C ASP A 166 -13.95 10.60 -14.92
N GLY A 167 -14.65 11.23 -13.97
CA GLY A 167 -15.37 12.50 -14.15
C GLY A 167 -14.47 13.73 -14.38
N GLY A 168 -13.15 13.54 -14.31
CA GLY A 168 -12.12 14.54 -14.58
C GLY A 168 -11.77 15.45 -13.41
N TYR A 169 -12.29 15.22 -12.21
CA TYR A 169 -12.01 16.07 -11.05
C TYR A 169 -10.60 15.82 -10.49
N ARG A 170 -9.83 16.88 -10.23
CA ARG A 170 -8.45 16.79 -9.72
C ARG A 170 -8.18 17.88 -8.69
N THR A 171 -7.54 17.51 -7.59
CA THR A 171 -6.86 18.44 -6.70
C THR A 171 -5.52 18.85 -7.31
N GLY A 172 -4.89 19.90 -6.75
CA GLY A 172 -3.70 20.51 -7.33
C GLY A 172 -2.51 19.56 -7.55
N ASP A 173 -2.34 18.56 -6.68
CA ASP A 173 -1.26 17.56 -6.72
C ASP A 173 -1.38 16.53 -7.85
N ILE A 174 -2.59 16.31 -8.38
CA ILE A 174 -2.89 15.35 -9.46
C ILE A 174 -3.44 16.03 -10.71
N MET A 175 -3.30 17.36 -10.81
CA MET A 175 -3.85 18.14 -11.90
C MET A 175 -3.18 17.81 -13.24
N ALA A 176 -3.97 17.73 -14.30
CA ALA A 176 -3.50 17.54 -15.66
C ALA A 176 -4.30 18.41 -16.63
N GLU A 177 -3.76 18.63 -17.84
CA GLU A 177 -4.44 19.38 -18.89
C GLU A 177 -5.81 18.76 -19.23
N GLY A 178 -6.84 19.60 -19.38
CA GLY A 178 -8.20 19.16 -19.67
C GLY A 178 -8.99 18.60 -18.48
N MET A 179 -8.40 18.57 -17.27
CA MET A 179 -9.10 18.15 -16.04
C MET A 179 -9.79 19.33 -15.35
N LYS A 180 -10.72 19.02 -14.43
CA LYS A 180 -11.48 19.99 -13.63
C LYS A 180 -10.76 20.23 -12.31
N PRO A 181 -10.20 21.44 -12.07
CA PRO A 181 -9.54 21.74 -10.82
C PRO A 181 -10.56 21.90 -9.70
N VAL A 182 -10.32 21.26 -8.56
CA VAL A 182 -11.15 21.37 -7.35
C VAL A 182 -10.29 21.49 -6.09
N GLY A 183 -10.86 22.08 -5.04
CA GLY A 183 -10.29 22.07 -3.69
C GLY A 183 -10.56 20.78 -2.93
N CYS A 184 -10.09 20.70 -1.69
CA CYS A 184 -10.28 19.55 -0.80
C CYS A 184 -11.77 19.30 -0.49
N GLN A 185 -12.49 20.36 -0.14
CA GLN A 185 -13.92 20.31 0.18
C GLN A 185 -14.73 19.86 -1.02
N GLN A 186 -14.52 20.51 -2.17
CA GLN A 186 -15.26 20.17 -3.39
C GLN A 186 -14.94 18.74 -3.87
N MET A 187 -13.71 18.26 -3.76
CA MET A 187 -13.38 16.85 -4.04
C MET A 187 -14.20 15.89 -3.14
N SER A 188 -14.36 16.24 -1.86
CA SER A 188 -15.13 15.46 -0.90
C SER A 188 -16.63 15.47 -1.22
N GLU A 189 -17.17 16.61 -1.67
CA GLU A 189 -18.58 16.73 -2.10
C GLU A 189 -18.88 15.83 -3.31
N VAL A 190 -18.05 15.90 -4.36
CA VAL A 190 -18.23 15.06 -5.56
C VAL A 190 -18.09 13.58 -5.22
N LEU A 191 -17.21 13.23 -4.27
CA LEU A 191 -17.09 11.86 -3.77
C LEU A 191 -18.36 11.39 -3.04
N LEU A 192 -18.97 12.24 -2.20
CA LEU A 192 -20.21 11.91 -1.49
C LEU A 192 -21.38 11.72 -2.48
N GLU A 193 -21.44 12.54 -3.53
CA GLU A 193 -22.41 12.35 -4.62
C GLU A 193 -22.21 11.01 -5.33
N ALA A 194 -20.97 10.67 -5.66
CA ALA A 194 -20.62 9.39 -6.30
C ALA A 194 -20.90 8.16 -5.41
N LEU A 195 -20.89 8.32 -4.09
CA LEU A 195 -21.24 7.26 -3.13
C LEU A 195 -22.76 7.05 -2.97
N ALA A 196 -23.55 8.09 -3.23
CA ALA A 196 -25.00 8.09 -3.11
C ALA A 196 -25.72 7.47 -4.32
N GLY A 197 -25.08 7.49 -5.49
CA GLY A 197 -25.51 6.77 -6.70
C GLY A 197 -25.20 5.29 -6.66
#